data_AF-A0A8T5RAL9-F1
#
_entry.id   AF-A0A8T5RAL9-F1
#
_cell.length_a   1.000
_cell.length_b   1.000
_cell.length_c   1.000
_cell.angle_alpha   90.00
_cell.angle_beta   90.00
_cell.angle_gamma   90.00
#
_symmetry.space_group_name_H-M   'P 1'
#
loop_
_entity.id
_entity.type
_entity.pdbx_description
1 polymer ?
#
loop_
_entity_poly.entity_id
_entity_poly.type
_entity_poly.pdbx_seq_one_letter_code
_entity_poly.pdbx_strand_id
1 'polypeptide(L)'
;MEDAKAELNDIKPKLEQANSQIEENTQSNAALSTELEGLKSQLDSANTKVNELESTLESRKEELGATISDLSTELEASKSKIQGFEGKVAEMESTSSNSKEQTDKLTAEIQELNNKLSATQDENTNLNSQLMELNNILLQKDTKIQELTDNIDSKEKLVDAQTARLEEVETELGELKPPELGSGGFAAEERTTCPMCGAVGGNIKQIEDKSKVLSYVGHIPMYAKKHVCKKCGYEF
;
A
#
# COMPACT_ATOMS: atom_id res chain seq x y z
N MET A 1 37.37 -123.17 111.58
CA MET A 1 37.73 -123.69 110.23
C MET A 1 36.48 -123.89 109.37
N GLU A 2 35.38 -124.41 109.91
CA GLU A 2 34.08 -124.50 109.22
C GLU A 2 33.53 -123.13 108.74
N ASP A 3 33.47 -122.12 109.62
CA ASP A 3 32.86 -120.81 109.30
C ASP A 3 33.57 -120.07 108.17
N ALA A 4 34.91 -120.07 108.17
CA ALA A 4 35.71 -119.46 107.11
C ALA A 4 35.51 -120.14 105.73
N LYS A 5 35.12 -121.43 105.71
CA LYS A 5 34.84 -122.17 104.47
C LYS A 5 33.43 -121.86 103.95
N ALA A 6 32.48 -121.62 104.84
CA ALA A 6 31.14 -121.14 104.48
C ALA A 6 31.19 -119.71 103.92
N GLU A 7 31.95 -118.81 104.55
CA GLU A 7 32.20 -117.46 104.04
C GLU A 7 32.89 -117.49 102.67
N LEU A 8 33.90 -118.35 102.47
CA LEU A 8 34.57 -118.50 101.18
C LEU A 8 33.62 -118.97 100.07
N ASN A 9 32.71 -119.88 100.38
CA ASN A 9 31.71 -120.40 99.43
C ASN A 9 30.64 -119.36 99.06
N ASP A 10 30.35 -118.38 99.93
CA ASP A 10 29.44 -117.26 99.65
C ASP A 10 30.12 -116.10 98.90
N ILE A 11 31.41 -115.85 99.17
CA ILE A 11 32.19 -114.78 98.54
C ILE A 11 32.53 -115.10 97.07
N LYS A 12 32.82 -116.36 96.74
CA LYS A 12 33.20 -116.77 95.38
C LYS A 12 32.17 -116.40 94.29
N PRO A 13 30.87 -116.74 94.41
CA PRO A 13 29.88 -116.35 93.40
C PRO A 13 29.67 -114.83 93.33
N LYS A 14 29.78 -114.11 94.45
CA LYS A 14 29.71 -112.64 94.48
C LYS A 14 30.87 -111.99 93.74
N LEU A 15 32.08 -112.55 93.86
CA LEU A 15 33.25 -112.09 93.11
C LEU A 15 33.07 -112.33 91.60
N GLU A 16 32.53 -113.47 91.21
CA GLU A 16 32.29 -113.83 89.80
C GLU A 16 31.20 -112.96 89.16
N GLN A 17 30.14 -112.64 89.91
CA GLN A 17 29.12 -111.67 89.52
C GLN A 17 29.71 -110.26 89.38
N ALA A 18 30.52 -109.81 90.34
CA ALA A 18 31.19 -108.51 90.28
C ALA A 18 32.11 -108.40 89.07
N ASN A 19 32.87 -109.45 88.74
CA ASN A 19 33.73 -109.50 87.56
C ASN A 19 32.93 -109.39 86.26
N SER A 20 31.80 -110.09 86.16
CA SER A 20 30.91 -110.01 84.99
C SER A 20 30.35 -108.59 84.81
N GLN A 21 29.95 -107.94 85.91
CA GLN A 21 29.47 -106.56 85.89
C GLN A 21 30.57 -105.57 85.49
N ILE A 22 31.80 -105.79 85.97
CA ILE A 22 32.97 -104.99 85.57
C ILE A 22 33.21 -105.12 84.07
N GLU A 23 33.11 -106.33 83.51
CA GLU A 23 33.32 -106.56 82.09
C GLU A 23 32.23 -105.91 81.22
N GLU A 24 30.95 -106.02 81.60
CA GLU A 24 29.84 -105.28 80.95
C GLU A 24 30.06 -103.76 81.02
N ASN A 25 30.39 -103.23 82.20
CA ASN A 25 30.64 -101.81 82.38
C ASN A 25 31.84 -101.34 81.55
N THR A 26 32.87 -102.19 81.39
CA THR A 26 34.04 -101.88 80.57
C THR A 26 33.68 -101.80 79.09
N GLN A 27 32.86 -102.74 78.59
CA GLN A 27 32.36 -102.71 77.21
C GLN A 27 31.45 -101.50 76.96
N SER A 28 30.56 -101.19 77.91
CA SER A 28 29.69 -100.02 77.84
C SER A 28 30.48 -98.70 77.81
N ASN A 29 31.49 -98.57 78.67
CA ASN A 29 32.38 -97.41 78.66
C ASN A 29 33.15 -97.27 77.34
N ALA A 30 33.60 -98.38 76.75
CA ALA A 30 34.26 -98.37 75.45
C ALA A 30 33.31 -97.86 74.35
N ALA A 31 32.06 -98.35 74.33
CA ALA A 31 31.05 -97.91 73.36
C ALA A 31 30.71 -96.41 73.51
N LEU A 32 30.49 -95.95 74.74
CA LEU A 32 30.25 -94.54 75.03
C LEU A 32 31.45 -93.65 74.64
N SER A 33 32.68 -94.15 74.82
CA SER A 33 33.88 -93.43 74.39
C SER A 33 33.93 -93.24 72.87
N THR A 34 33.58 -94.29 72.10
CA THR A 34 33.50 -94.20 70.63
C THR A 34 32.40 -93.24 70.18
N GLU A 35 31.23 -93.26 70.83
CA GLU A 35 30.13 -92.34 70.53
C GLU A 35 30.52 -90.88 70.81
N LEU A 36 31.20 -90.62 71.93
CA LEU A 36 31.73 -89.29 72.27
C LEU A 36 32.73 -88.78 71.24
N GLU A 37 33.64 -89.62 70.74
CA GLU A 37 34.57 -89.25 69.67
C GLU A 37 33.82 -88.93 68.37
N GLY A 38 32.80 -89.71 68.03
CA GLY A 38 31.95 -89.45 66.86
C GLY A 38 31.20 -88.12 66.95
N LEU A 39 30.55 -87.85 68.08
CA LEU A 39 29.85 -86.59 68.33
C LEU A 39 30.80 -85.40 68.31
N LYS A 40 32.02 -85.56 68.84
CA LYS A 40 33.05 -84.51 68.81
C LYS A 40 33.48 -84.18 67.39
N SER A 41 33.69 -85.19 66.55
CA SER A 41 34.00 -84.97 65.12
C SER A 41 32.86 -84.29 64.37
N GLN A 42 31.59 -84.64 64.66
CA GLN A 42 30.43 -83.98 64.08
C GLN A 42 30.33 -82.52 64.52
N LEU A 43 30.59 -82.22 65.80
CA LEU A 43 30.58 -80.86 66.33
C LEU A 43 31.66 -80.00 65.66
N ASP A 44 32.87 -80.53 65.49
CA ASP A 44 33.96 -79.82 64.80
C ASP A 44 33.59 -79.54 63.33
N SER A 45 33.01 -80.51 62.63
CA SER A 45 32.53 -80.33 61.25
C SER A 45 31.42 -79.27 61.15
N ALA A 46 30.45 -79.29 62.07
CA ALA A 46 29.38 -78.30 62.13
C ALA A 46 29.92 -76.89 62.40
N ASN A 47 30.85 -76.74 63.35
CA ASN A 47 31.51 -75.45 63.64
C ASN A 47 32.26 -74.91 62.42
N THR A 48 32.98 -75.77 61.69
CA THR A 48 33.69 -75.37 60.47
C THR A 48 32.70 -74.82 59.44
N LYS A 49 31.57 -75.50 59.26
CA LYS A 49 30.53 -75.10 58.31
C LYS A 49 29.79 -73.81 58.71
N VAL A 50 29.59 -73.59 60.01
CA VAL A 50 29.03 -72.33 60.54
C VAL A 50 29.97 -71.17 60.19
N ASN A 51 31.27 -71.31 60.44
CA ASN A 51 32.25 -70.25 60.14
C ASN A 51 32.30 -69.93 58.63
N GLU A 52 32.22 -70.94 57.77
CA GLU A 52 32.16 -70.76 56.30
C GLU A 52 30.89 -69.99 55.87
N LEU A 53 29.74 -70.36 56.43
CA LEU A 53 28.46 -69.69 56.15
C LEU A 53 28.46 -68.25 56.64
N GLU A 54 28.99 -67.98 57.84
CA GLU A 54 29.14 -66.64 58.40
C GLU A 54 30.04 -65.77 57.51
N SER A 55 31.20 -66.29 57.08
CA SER A 55 32.09 -65.58 56.18
C SER A 55 31.44 -65.27 54.82
N THR A 56 30.69 -66.22 54.28
CA THR A 56 29.96 -66.04 53.01
C THR A 56 28.86 -64.99 53.15
N LEU A 57 28.13 -65.00 54.27
CA LEU A 57 27.07 -64.03 54.56
C LEU A 57 27.62 -62.60 54.66
N GLU A 58 28.74 -62.41 55.36
CA GLU A 58 29.33 -61.07 55.49
C GLU A 58 29.86 -60.57 54.15
N SER A 59 30.55 -61.43 53.38
CA SER A 59 31.01 -61.07 52.03
C SER A 59 29.83 -60.68 51.12
N ARG A 60 28.73 -61.43 51.16
CA ARG A 60 27.55 -61.13 50.35
C ARG A 60 26.87 -59.82 50.78
N LYS A 61 26.85 -59.53 52.07
CA LYS A 61 26.30 -58.29 52.62
C LYS A 61 27.11 -57.07 52.21
N GLU A 62 28.43 -57.17 52.21
CA GLU A 62 29.33 -56.11 51.70
C GLU A 62 29.10 -55.86 50.20
N GLU A 63 29.03 -56.93 49.40
CA GLU A 63 28.79 -56.84 47.95
C GLU A 63 27.44 -56.19 47.62
N LEU A 64 26.37 -56.58 48.33
CA LEU A 64 25.05 -55.97 48.20
C LEU A 64 25.07 -54.50 48.64
N GLY A 65 25.79 -54.16 49.71
CA GLY A 65 25.96 -52.79 50.18
C GLY A 65 26.63 -51.90 49.13
N ALA A 66 27.70 -52.38 48.50
CA ALA A 66 28.39 -51.69 47.41
C ALA A 66 27.46 -51.48 46.21
N THR A 67 26.75 -52.55 45.79
CA THR A 67 25.80 -52.48 44.67
C THR A 67 24.68 -51.47 44.91
N ILE A 68 24.13 -51.41 46.13
CA ILE A 68 23.10 -50.44 46.51
C ILE A 68 23.64 -49.01 46.42
N SER A 69 24.88 -48.79 46.89
CA SER A 69 25.52 -47.47 46.83
C SER A 69 25.74 -47.00 45.39
N ASP A 70 26.19 -47.88 44.52
CA ASP A 70 26.43 -47.59 43.11
C ASP A 70 25.13 -47.26 42.38
N LEU A 71 24.09 -48.11 42.55
CA LEU A 71 22.77 -47.88 41.96
C LEU A 71 22.12 -46.58 42.46
N SER A 72 22.31 -46.23 43.74
CA SER A 72 21.83 -44.97 44.30
C SER A 72 22.50 -43.77 43.64
N THR A 73 23.81 -43.85 43.41
CA THR A 73 24.58 -42.79 42.73
C THR A 73 24.14 -42.63 41.28
N GLU A 74 23.94 -43.73 40.56
CA GLU A 74 23.48 -43.71 39.18
C GLU A 74 22.05 -43.17 39.04
N LEU A 75 21.18 -43.49 40.01
CA LEU A 75 19.81 -42.96 40.08
C LEU A 75 19.80 -41.44 40.24
N GLU A 76 20.59 -40.89 41.16
CA GLU A 76 20.68 -39.43 41.38
C GLU A 76 21.33 -38.71 40.18
N ALA A 77 22.32 -39.32 39.53
CA ALA A 77 22.90 -38.80 38.30
C ALA A 77 21.86 -38.76 37.15
N SER A 78 21.06 -39.82 37.02
CA SER A 78 19.99 -39.90 36.02
C SER A 78 18.89 -38.88 36.28
N LYS A 79 18.49 -38.70 37.53
CA LYS A 79 17.52 -37.69 37.96
C LYS A 79 17.99 -36.27 37.66
N SER A 80 19.26 -35.98 37.91
CA SER A 80 19.87 -34.69 37.58
C SER A 80 19.89 -34.44 36.07
N LYS A 81 20.16 -35.47 35.25
CA LYS A 81 20.08 -35.37 33.78
C LYS A 81 18.65 -35.09 33.30
N ILE A 82 17.65 -35.76 33.88
CA ILE A 82 16.23 -35.54 33.56
C ILE A 82 15.84 -34.09 33.82
N GLN A 83 16.17 -33.54 34.99
CA GLN A 83 15.91 -32.13 35.30
C GLN A 83 16.60 -31.17 34.32
N GLY A 84 17.83 -31.50 33.91
CA GLY A 84 18.55 -30.73 32.89
C GLY A 84 17.86 -30.77 31.52
N PHE A 85 17.28 -31.91 31.12
CA PHE A 85 16.52 -32.01 29.88
C PHE A 85 15.17 -31.29 29.98
N GLU A 86 14.46 -31.38 31.10
CA GLU A 86 13.21 -30.63 31.34
C GLU A 86 13.43 -29.12 31.21
N GLY A 87 14.53 -28.59 31.76
CA GLY A 87 14.89 -27.18 31.61
C GLY A 87 15.12 -26.77 30.15
N LYS A 88 15.83 -27.61 29.38
CA LYS A 88 16.06 -27.37 27.94
C LYS A 88 14.76 -27.41 27.13
N VAL A 89 13.85 -28.32 27.46
CA VAL A 89 12.54 -28.39 26.81
C VAL A 89 11.75 -27.10 27.04
N ALA A 90 11.70 -26.61 28.29
CA ALA A 90 11.02 -25.36 28.61
C ALA A 90 11.64 -24.14 27.87
N GLU A 91 12.96 -24.09 27.74
CA GLU A 91 13.65 -23.02 26.99
C GLU A 91 13.34 -23.08 25.49
N MET A 92 13.32 -24.29 24.90
CA MET A 92 12.95 -24.49 23.50
C MET A 92 11.49 -24.13 23.23
N GLU A 93 10.56 -24.48 24.13
CA GLU A 93 9.14 -24.11 24.03
C GLU A 93 8.95 -22.58 24.06
N SER A 94 9.62 -21.90 24.98
CA SER A 94 9.60 -20.43 25.07
C SER A 94 10.13 -19.77 23.79
N THR A 95 11.27 -20.26 23.28
CA THR A 95 11.87 -19.76 22.04
C THR A 95 10.93 -19.98 20.84
N SER A 96 10.32 -21.16 20.74
CA SER A 96 9.38 -21.50 19.68
C SER A 96 8.14 -20.60 19.72
N SER A 97 7.60 -20.29 20.90
CA SER A 97 6.47 -19.36 21.06
C SER A 97 6.84 -17.96 20.59
N ASN A 98 8.00 -17.45 21.00
CA ASN A 98 8.46 -16.12 20.59
C ASN A 98 8.70 -16.04 19.06
N SER A 99 9.29 -17.07 18.46
CA SER A 99 9.46 -17.13 17.00
C SER A 99 8.12 -17.21 16.25
N LYS A 100 7.12 -17.91 16.81
CA LYS A 100 5.77 -17.96 16.26
C LYS A 100 5.13 -16.56 16.24
N GLU A 101 5.19 -15.83 17.35
CA GLU A 101 4.66 -14.47 17.45
C GLU A 101 5.34 -13.50 16.46
N GLN A 102 6.66 -13.58 16.32
CA GLN A 102 7.39 -12.78 15.33
C GLN A 102 6.96 -13.09 13.89
N THR A 103 6.75 -14.37 13.59
CA THR A 103 6.27 -14.80 12.26
C THR A 103 4.88 -14.27 11.98
N ASP A 104 3.98 -14.33 12.96
CA ASP A 104 2.61 -13.84 12.81
C ASP A 104 2.59 -12.31 12.62
N LYS A 105 3.46 -11.58 13.33
CA LYS A 105 3.63 -10.13 13.15
C LYS A 105 4.14 -9.77 11.75
N LEU A 106 5.21 -10.41 11.29
CA LEU A 106 5.78 -10.17 9.95
C LEU A 106 4.78 -10.52 8.85
N THR A 107 3.99 -11.57 9.04
CA THR A 107 2.93 -11.95 8.11
C THR A 107 1.86 -10.86 7.99
N ALA A 108 1.45 -10.27 9.11
CA ALA A 108 0.50 -9.16 9.11
C ALA A 108 1.08 -7.91 8.43
N GLU A 109 2.35 -7.56 8.68
CA GLU A 109 3.03 -6.43 8.03
C GLU A 109 3.13 -6.62 6.51
N ILE A 110 3.44 -7.84 6.04
CA ILE A 110 3.46 -8.17 4.61
C ILE A 110 2.07 -7.99 3.97
N GLN A 111 1.01 -8.44 4.65
CA GLN A 111 -0.35 -8.27 4.16
C GLN A 111 -0.74 -6.79 4.05
N GLU A 112 -0.37 -5.98 5.04
CA GLU A 112 -0.61 -4.54 5.02
C GLU A 112 0.14 -3.85 3.87
N LEU A 113 1.42 -4.18 3.68
CA LEU A 113 2.23 -3.64 2.59
C LEU A 113 1.68 -4.04 1.21
N ASN A 114 1.22 -5.27 1.05
CA ASN A 114 0.58 -5.72 -0.19
C ASN A 114 -0.71 -4.95 -0.49
N ASN A 115 -1.54 -4.69 0.52
CA ASN A 115 -2.75 -3.90 0.35
C ASN A 115 -2.41 -2.46 -0.07
N LYS A 116 -1.41 -1.84 0.57
CA LYS A 116 -0.90 -0.51 0.20
C LYS A 116 -0.36 -0.49 -1.23
N LEU A 117 0.41 -1.50 -1.63
CA LEU A 117 0.95 -1.62 -2.97
C LEU A 117 -0.16 -1.69 -4.02
N SER A 118 -1.19 -2.52 -3.78
CA SER A 118 -2.36 -2.63 -4.66
C SER A 118 -3.08 -1.29 -4.80
N ALA A 119 -3.33 -0.59 -3.69
CA ALA A 119 -4.01 0.70 -3.71
C ALA A 119 -3.21 1.76 -4.51
N THR A 120 -1.90 1.84 -4.30
CA THR A 120 -1.02 2.74 -5.05
C THR A 120 -0.99 2.38 -6.54
N GLN A 121 -1.02 1.08 -6.87
CA GLN A 121 -1.06 0.63 -8.25
C GLN A 121 -2.37 1.05 -8.93
N ASP A 122 -3.51 0.86 -8.27
CA ASP A 122 -4.82 1.31 -8.76
C ASP A 122 -4.83 2.84 -8.98
N GLU A 123 -4.32 3.61 -8.01
CA GLU A 123 -4.20 5.07 -8.14
C GLU A 123 -3.35 5.47 -9.35
N ASN A 124 -2.22 4.79 -9.57
CA ASN A 124 -1.36 5.05 -10.71
C ASN A 124 -2.05 4.74 -12.05
N THR A 125 -2.80 3.64 -12.14
CA THR A 125 -3.60 3.34 -13.34
C THR A 125 -4.66 4.40 -13.62
N ASN A 126 -5.30 4.91 -12.56
CA ASN A 126 -6.29 5.98 -12.67
C ASN A 126 -5.66 7.30 -13.13
N LEU A 127 -4.55 7.71 -12.51
CA LEU A 127 -3.80 8.90 -12.92
C LEU A 127 -3.31 8.80 -14.37
N ASN A 128 -2.82 7.64 -14.79
CA ASN A 128 -2.40 7.41 -16.16
C ASN A 128 -3.56 7.54 -17.17
N SER A 129 -4.75 7.05 -16.78
CA SER A 129 -5.98 7.23 -17.59
C SER A 129 -6.38 8.70 -17.70
N GLN A 130 -6.30 9.45 -16.60
CA GLN A 130 -6.55 10.91 -16.60
C GLN A 130 -5.54 11.67 -17.46
N LEU A 131 -4.27 11.28 -17.46
CA LEU A 131 -3.25 11.86 -18.33
C LEU A 131 -3.55 11.61 -19.81
N MET A 132 -4.00 10.41 -20.18
CA MET A 132 -4.40 10.11 -21.56
C MET A 132 -5.61 10.96 -22.00
N GLU A 133 -6.61 11.10 -21.14
CA GLU A 133 -7.78 11.95 -21.38
C GLU A 133 -7.38 13.41 -21.63
N LEU A 134 -6.57 13.97 -20.73
CA LEU A 134 -6.07 15.35 -20.84
C LEU A 134 -5.25 15.55 -22.11
N ASN A 135 -4.41 14.59 -22.48
CA ASN A 135 -3.60 14.67 -23.69
C ASN A 135 -4.47 14.65 -24.95
N ASN A 136 -5.53 13.83 -24.98
CA ASN A 136 -6.50 13.83 -26.08
C ASN A 136 -7.24 15.17 -26.18
N ILE A 137 -7.69 15.73 -25.04
CA ILE A 137 -8.32 17.06 -25.00
C ILE A 137 -7.34 18.12 -25.54
N LEU A 138 -6.07 18.08 -25.14
CA LEU A 138 -5.05 19.01 -25.60
C LEU A 138 -4.87 18.94 -27.12
N LEU A 139 -4.76 17.74 -27.68
CA LEU A 139 -4.66 17.53 -29.13
C LEU A 139 -5.90 18.06 -29.89
N GLN A 140 -7.11 17.85 -29.34
CA GLN A 140 -8.34 18.41 -29.91
C GLN A 140 -8.33 19.94 -29.88
N LYS A 141 -7.85 20.55 -28.79
CA LYS A 141 -7.73 22.01 -28.67
C LYS A 141 -6.70 22.55 -29.65
N ASP A 142 -5.55 21.91 -29.81
CA ASP A 142 -4.52 22.30 -30.78
C ASP A 142 -5.05 22.24 -32.21
N THR A 143 -5.77 21.16 -32.56
CA THR A 143 -6.44 21.04 -33.86
C THR A 143 -7.42 22.19 -34.06
N LYS A 144 -8.21 22.52 -33.04
CA LYS A 144 -9.18 23.61 -33.14
C LYS A 144 -8.52 24.98 -33.28
N ILE A 145 -7.40 25.21 -32.59
CA ILE A 145 -6.59 26.42 -32.73
C ILE A 145 -6.11 26.54 -34.17
N GLN A 146 -5.55 25.46 -34.75
CA GLN A 146 -5.11 25.46 -36.14
C GLN A 146 -6.24 25.79 -37.11
N GLU A 147 -7.41 25.16 -36.96
CA GLU A 147 -8.59 25.49 -37.78
C GLU A 147 -9.00 26.97 -37.66
N LEU A 148 -8.96 27.54 -36.46
CA LEU A 148 -9.31 28.94 -36.24
C LEU A 148 -8.26 29.87 -36.86
N THR A 149 -6.98 29.55 -36.73
CA THR A 149 -5.88 30.28 -37.37
C THR A 149 -6.04 30.28 -38.89
N ASP A 150 -6.27 29.12 -39.51
CA ASP A 150 -6.47 29.02 -40.96
C ASP A 150 -7.70 29.84 -41.43
N ASN A 151 -8.77 29.86 -40.63
CA ASN A 151 -9.94 30.69 -40.90
C ASN A 151 -9.65 32.19 -40.80
N ILE A 152 -8.86 32.61 -39.80
CA ILE A 152 -8.44 34.00 -39.64
C ILE A 152 -7.61 34.41 -40.86
N ASP A 153 -6.59 33.64 -41.24
CA ASP A 153 -5.76 33.91 -42.42
C ASP A 153 -6.60 34.03 -43.71
N SER A 154 -7.60 33.15 -43.87
CA SER A 154 -8.53 33.24 -44.99
C SER A 154 -9.38 34.50 -44.96
N LYS A 155 -9.82 34.95 -43.78
CA LYS A 155 -10.62 36.17 -43.61
C LYS A 155 -9.78 37.41 -43.82
N GLU A 156 -8.54 37.45 -43.36
CA GLU A 156 -7.58 38.53 -43.63
C GLU A 156 -7.37 38.73 -45.13
N LYS A 157 -7.11 37.65 -45.88
CA LYS A 157 -7.00 37.73 -47.35
C LYS A 157 -8.24 38.28 -48.04
N LEU A 158 -9.44 37.94 -47.53
CA LEU A 158 -10.70 38.48 -48.04
C LEU A 158 -10.87 39.97 -47.72
N VAL A 159 -10.48 40.39 -46.51
CA VAL A 159 -10.49 41.80 -46.10
C VAL A 159 -9.52 42.61 -46.97
N ASP A 160 -8.31 42.11 -47.19
CA ASP A 160 -7.32 42.76 -48.07
C ASP A 160 -7.87 42.91 -49.49
N ALA A 161 -8.47 41.85 -50.04
CA ALA A 161 -9.07 41.88 -51.37
C ALA A 161 -10.27 42.84 -51.46
N GLN A 162 -11.11 42.91 -50.42
CA GLN A 162 -12.22 43.86 -50.37
C GLN A 162 -11.73 45.30 -50.23
N THR A 163 -10.68 45.53 -49.43
CA THR A 163 -10.06 46.85 -49.25
C THR A 163 -9.49 47.36 -50.56
N ALA A 164 -8.75 46.53 -51.29
CA ALA A 164 -8.23 46.88 -52.61
C ALA A 164 -9.34 47.23 -53.63
N ARG A 165 -10.45 46.49 -53.61
CA ARG A 165 -11.63 46.82 -54.46
C ARG A 165 -12.29 48.13 -54.06
N LEU A 166 -12.37 48.44 -52.77
CA LEU A 166 -12.90 49.71 -52.29
C LEU A 166 -12.01 50.87 -52.78
N GLU A 167 -10.69 50.74 -52.68
CA GLU A 167 -9.75 51.73 -53.21
C GLU A 167 -9.90 51.93 -54.73
N GLU A 168 -10.09 50.84 -55.49
CA GLU A 168 -10.38 50.89 -56.94
C GLU A 168 -11.68 51.65 -57.23
N VAL A 169 -12.78 51.28 -56.56
CA VAL A 169 -14.09 51.94 -56.72
C VAL A 169 -14.05 53.41 -56.28
N GLU A 170 -13.32 53.75 -55.22
CA GLU A 170 -13.11 55.13 -54.79
C GLU A 170 -12.35 55.95 -55.85
N THR A 171 -11.37 55.32 -56.50
CA THR A 171 -10.62 55.93 -57.61
C THR A 171 -11.54 56.17 -58.81
N GLU A 172 -12.31 55.18 -59.24
CA GLU A 172 -13.30 55.31 -60.33
C GLU A 172 -14.35 56.40 -60.02
N LEU A 173 -14.85 56.45 -58.78
CA LEU A 173 -15.79 57.48 -58.33
C LEU A 173 -15.17 58.88 -58.38
N GLY A 174 -13.87 59.00 -58.08
CA GLY A 174 -13.10 60.23 -58.22
C GLY A 174 -13.02 60.71 -59.67
N GLU A 175 -12.85 59.80 -60.63
CA GLU A 175 -12.79 60.11 -62.06
C GLU A 175 -14.15 60.49 -62.66
N LEU A 176 -15.24 59.89 -62.16
CA LEU A 176 -16.62 60.21 -62.56
C LEU A 176 -17.19 61.45 -61.84
N LYS A 177 -16.46 62.01 -60.88
CA LYS A 177 -16.86 63.23 -60.19
C LYS A 177 -16.92 64.36 -61.22
N PRO A 178 -18.07 65.06 -61.39
CA PRO A 178 -18.16 66.19 -62.30
C PRO A 178 -17.04 67.18 -61.98
N PRO A 179 -16.43 67.83 -62.99
CA PRO A 179 -15.44 68.87 -62.73
C PRO A 179 -16.03 69.85 -61.73
N GLU A 180 -15.27 70.23 -60.70
CA GLU A 180 -15.63 71.43 -59.96
C GLU A 180 -15.72 72.54 -60.99
N LEU A 181 -16.95 72.93 -61.31
CA LEU A 181 -17.25 74.26 -61.79
C LEU A 181 -16.70 75.15 -60.68
N GLY A 182 -15.47 75.62 -60.88
CA GLY A 182 -14.94 76.75 -60.15
C GLY A 182 -16.04 77.79 -60.10
N SER A 183 -16.23 78.37 -58.93
CA SER A 183 -17.12 79.48 -58.66
C SER A 183 -16.67 80.75 -59.39
N GLY A 184 -16.53 80.67 -60.71
CA GLY A 184 -16.78 81.76 -61.62
C GLY A 184 -18.27 82.09 -61.52
N GLY A 185 -18.54 83.32 -61.10
CA GLY A 185 -19.88 83.82 -60.87
C GLY A 185 -20.80 83.52 -62.05
N PHE A 186 -21.83 82.74 -61.79
CA PHE A 186 -23.03 82.78 -62.61
C PHE A 186 -23.63 84.17 -62.41
N ALA A 187 -23.40 85.03 -63.41
CA ALA A 187 -24.14 86.27 -63.57
C ALA A 187 -25.62 85.92 -63.56
N ALA A 188 -26.31 86.30 -62.48
CA ALA A 188 -27.75 86.38 -62.48
C ALA A 188 -28.15 87.27 -63.64
N GLU A 189 -28.96 86.76 -64.56
CA GLU A 189 -29.73 87.60 -65.48
C GLU A 189 -30.30 88.76 -64.66
N GLU A 190 -29.90 90.00 -65.03
CA GLU A 190 -30.24 91.22 -64.30
C GLU A 190 -31.73 91.21 -63.98
N ARG A 191 -32.04 91.00 -62.70
CA ARG A 191 -33.40 91.05 -62.21
C ARG A 191 -33.87 92.49 -62.39
N THR A 192 -34.65 92.73 -63.45
CA THR A 192 -35.12 94.08 -63.79
C THR A 192 -35.76 94.69 -62.56
N THR A 193 -35.14 95.75 -62.05
CA THR A 193 -35.50 96.41 -60.80
C THR A 193 -36.03 97.78 -61.13
N CYS A 194 -37.19 98.15 -60.59
CA CYS A 194 -37.70 99.51 -60.76
C CYS A 194 -36.72 100.50 -60.13
N PRO A 195 -36.11 101.42 -60.91
CA PRO A 195 -35.12 102.36 -60.40
C PRO A 195 -35.72 103.39 -59.43
N MET A 196 -37.05 103.57 -59.43
CA MET A 196 -37.74 104.50 -58.52
C MET A 196 -38.10 103.90 -57.16
N CYS A 197 -38.34 102.59 -57.05
CA CYS A 197 -38.86 102.01 -55.80
C CYS A 197 -38.27 100.64 -55.42
N GLY A 198 -37.30 100.12 -56.19
CA GLY A 198 -36.63 98.85 -55.90
C GLY A 198 -37.47 97.59 -56.07
N ALA A 199 -38.66 97.67 -56.68
CA ALA A 199 -39.49 96.48 -56.92
C ALA A 199 -38.88 95.60 -58.00
N VAL A 200 -38.93 94.27 -57.83
CA VAL A 200 -38.33 93.28 -58.74
C VAL A 200 -39.32 92.18 -59.13
N GLY A 201 -39.01 91.44 -60.20
CA GLY A 201 -39.75 90.24 -60.61
C GLY A 201 -41.18 90.55 -61.07
N GLY A 202 -42.19 89.83 -60.56
CA GLY A 202 -43.60 89.92 -61.00
C GLY A 202 -44.26 91.31 -60.84
N ASN A 203 -43.58 92.24 -60.15
CA ASN A 203 -43.99 93.64 -60.01
C ASN A 203 -43.56 94.53 -61.18
N ILE A 204 -42.76 94.01 -62.12
CA ILE A 204 -42.38 94.71 -63.35
C ILE A 204 -43.15 94.09 -64.52
N LYS A 205 -43.89 94.91 -65.27
CA LYS A 205 -44.62 94.48 -66.48
C LYS A 205 -43.95 95.09 -67.71
N GLN A 206 -43.64 94.27 -68.71
CA GLN A 206 -43.19 94.75 -70.00
C GLN A 206 -44.39 95.12 -70.88
N ILE A 207 -44.41 96.33 -71.43
CA ILE A 207 -45.44 96.82 -72.35
C ILE A 207 -44.81 97.44 -73.60
N GLU A 208 -45.57 97.57 -74.66
CA GLU A 208 -45.14 98.27 -75.88
C GLU A 208 -45.21 99.79 -75.70
N ASP A 209 -44.08 100.46 -75.98
CA ASP A 209 -43.96 101.90 -76.00
C ASP A 209 -44.42 102.45 -77.36
N LYS A 210 -45.70 102.79 -77.45
CA LYS A 210 -46.31 103.35 -78.65
C LYS A 210 -45.71 104.68 -79.11
N SER A 211 -44.89 105.34 -78.29
CA SER A 211 -44.17 106.55 -78.68
C SER A 211 -42.91 106.27 -79.50
N LYS A 212 -42.40 105.03 -79.49
CA LYS A 212 -41.15 104.64 -80.15
C LYS A 212 -41.37 103.44 -81.08
N VAL A 213 -41.64 103.73 -82.35
CA VAL A 213 -41.71 102.71 -83.40
C VAL A 213 -40.29 102.26 -83.76
N LEU A 214 -40.00 100.97 -83.66
CA LEU A 214 -38.71 100.41 -84.05
C LEU A 214 -38.66 100.13 -85.55
N SER A 215 -39.71 99.55 -86.10
CA SER A 215 -39.81 99.20 -87.52
C SER A 215 -41.27 99.00 -87.93
N TYR A 216 -41.54 98.97 -89.23
CA TYR A 216 -42.84 98.58 -89.77
C TYR A 216 -42.71 97.22 -90.44
N VAL A 217 -43.55 96.27 -90.05
CA VAL A 217 -43.69 94.98 -90.74
C VAL A 217 -44.98 95.08 -91.56
N GLY A 218 -44.84 95.45 -92.83
CA GLY A 218 -45.98 95.85 -93.67
C GLY A 218 -46.54 97.22 -93.25
N HIS A 219 -47.86 97.32 -93.10
CA HIS A 219 -48.54 98.55 -92.65
C HIS A 219 -48.78 98.61 -91.13
N ILE A 220 -48.18 97.71 -90.35
CA ILE A 220 -48.35 97.65 -88.89
C ILE A 220 -47.03 98.06 -88.19
N PRO A 221 -47.04 99.11 -87.35
CA PRO A 221 -45.86 99.52 -86.58
C PRO A 221 -45.52 98.51 -85.47
N MET A 222 -44.25 98.13 -85.39
CA MET A 222 -43.66 97.40 -84.26
C MET A 222 -43.05 98.41 -83.29
N TYR A 223 -43.52 98.40 -82.05
CA TYR A 223 -43.08 99.35 -81.02
C TYR A 223 -41.96 98.77 -80.15
N ALA A 224 -41.10 99.64 -79.61
CA ALA A 224 -40.13 99.26 -78.60
C ALA A 224 -40.85 98.74 -77.35
N LYS A 225 -40.22 97.88 -76.56
CA LYS A 225 -40.77 97.45 -75.27
C LYS A 225 -40.16 98.28 -74.14
N LYS A 226 -40.98 98.72 -73.19
CA LYS A 226 -40.57 99.37 -71.93
C LYS A 226 -41.13 98.61 -70.74
N HIS A 227 -40.55 98.82 -69.57
CA HIS A 227 -40.97 98.23 -68.31
C HIS A 227 -41.76 99.24 -67.49
N VAL A 228 -42.87 98.79 -66.91
CA VAL A 228 -43.68 99.59 -65.99
C VAL A 228 -43.74 98.89 -64.65
N CYS A 229 -43.36 99.62 -63.59
CA CYS A 229 -43.47 99.14 -62.24
C CYS A 229 -44.93 99.19 -61.77
N LYS A 230 -45.53 98.03 -61.47
CA LYS A 230 -46.89 97.95 -60.94
C LYS A 230 -47.04 98.58 -59.54
N LYS A 231 -45.92 98.76 -58.82
CA LYS A 231 -45.91 99.30 -57.44
C LYS A 231 -45.94 100.83 -57.39
N CYS A 232 -45.18 101.50 -58.27
CA CYS A 232 -45.06 102.97 -58.24
C CYS A 232 -45.46 103.65 -59.55
N GLY A 233 -45.82 102.89 -60.59
CA GLY A 233 -46.24 103.42 -61.89
C GLY A 233 -45.10 103.94 -62.78
N TYR A 234 -43.84 103.88 -62.34
CA TYR A 234 -42.71 104.39 -63.11
C TYR A 234 -42.40 103.51 -64.33
N GLU A 235 -42.16 104.15 -65.48
CA GLU A 235 -41.88 103.51 -66.76
C GLU A 235 -40.41 103.73 -67.16
N PHE A 236 -39.69 102.67 -67.55
CA PHE A 236 -38.27 102.71 -67.92
C PHE A 236 -37.87 101.64 -68.93
#